data_AF-A0A522X5D1-F1
#
_entry.id   AF-A0A522X5D1-F1
#
_cell.length_a   1.000
_cell.length_b   1.000
_cell.length_c   1.000
_cell.angle_alpha   90.00
_cell.angle_beta   90.00
_cell.angle_gamma   90.00
#
_symmetry.space_group_name_H-M   'P 1'
#
loop_
_entity.id
_entity.type
_entity.pdbx_description
1 polymer ?
#
loop_
_entity_poly.entity_id
_entity_poly.type
_entity_poly.pdbx_seq_one_letter_code
_entity_poly.pdbx_strand_id
1 'polypeptide(L)' 'MPWPNDYILYSIDVDDVRRVAKESGFRELTDDEIQAVGAKLESYIDWYDAVLVAIQKVAPDATNTLEDGANDEPE' A
#
# COMPACT_ATOMS: atom_id res chain seq x y z
N MET A 1 22.62 -2.11 -2.97
CA MET A 1 22.28 -3.27 -2.13
C MET A 1 20.82 -3.59 -2.38
N PRO A 2 20.44 -4.86 -2.58
CA PRO A 2 19.03 -5.25 -2.61
C PRO A 2 18.39 -4.92 -1.26
N TRP A 3 17.11 -4.56 -1.28
CA TRP A 3 16.36 -4.37 -0.04
C TRP A 3 16.05 -5.73 0.57
N PRO A 4 16.08 -5.87 1.91
CA PRO A 4 15.64 -7.09 2.59
C PRO A 4 14.18 -7.45 2.24
N ASN A 5 13.84 -8.74 2.29
CA ASN A 5 12.47 -9.21 2.01
C ASN A 5 11.44 -8.73 3.05
N ASP A 6 11.89 -8.40 4.25
CA ASP A 6 11.09 -7.85 5.36
C ASP A 6 11.12 -6.32 5.41
N TYR A 7 11.70 -5.67 4.40
CA TYR A 7 11.71 -4.22 4.32
C TYR A 7 10.31 -3.67 4.05
N ILE A 8 9.86 -2.77 4.93
CA ILE A 8 8.57 -2.09 4.79
C ILE A 8 8.72 -0.94 3.79
N LEU A 9 8.07 -1.07 2.63
CA LEU A 9 8.10 -0.05 1.57
C LEU A 9 7.35 1.23 1.95
N TYR A 10 6.22 1.08 2.66
CA TYR A 10 5.36 2.17 3.09
C TYR A 10 4.63 1.77 4.38
N SER A 11 4.62 2.66 5.37
CA SER A 11 3.86 2.52 6.60
C SER A 11 3.41 3.89 7.09
N ILE A 12 2.29 3.91 7.81
CA ILE A 12 1.84 5.05 8.59
C ILE A 12 1.80 4.57 10.05
N ASP A 13 2.56 5.22 10.92
CA ASP A 13 2.53 4.92 12.35
C ASP A 13 1.65 5.90 13.15
N VAL A 14 1.50 5.63 14.45
CA VAL A 14 0.70 6.48 15.34
C VAL A 14 1.28 7.91 15.45
N ASP A 15 2.60 8.06 15.39
CA ASP A 15 3.25 9.36 15.50
C ASP A 15 3.08 10.17 14.22
N ASP A 16 2.98 9.54 13.05
CA ASP A 16 2.58 10.18 11.80
C ASP A 16 1.17 10.77 11.92
N VAL A 17 0.21 10.00 12.45
CA VAL A 17 -1.16 10.46 12.67
C VAL A 17 -1.19 11.66 13.62
N ARG A 18 -0.46 11.57 14.75
CA ARG A 18 -0.35 12.67 15.71
C ARG A 18 0.33 13.90 15.10
N ARG A 19 1.36 13.71 14.28
CA ARG A 19 2.07 14.79 13.59
C ARG A 19 1.15 15.51 12.62
N VAL A 20 0.40 14.77 11.79
CA VAL A 20 -0.59 15.35 10.86
C VAL A 20 -1.66 16.13 11.63
N ALA A 21 -2.16 15.59 12.74
CA ALA A 21 -3.15 16.28 13.58
C ALA A 21 -2.59 17.63 14.09
N LYS A 22 -1.37 17.62 14.63
CA LYS A 22 -0.68 18.79 15.16
C LYS A 22 -0.39 19.83 14.07
N GLU A 23 0.19 19.42 12.95
CA GLU A 23 0.54 20.31 11.83
C GLU A 23 -0.70 20.94 11.18
N SER A 24 -1.84 20.23 11.22
CA SER A 24 -3.12 20.74 10.73
C SER A 24 -3.87 21.61 11.74
N GLY A 25 -3.31 21.84 12.93
CA GLY A 25 -3.92 22.68 13.97
C GLY A 25 -5.07 22.02 14.75
N PHE A 26 -5.22 20.69 14.68
CA PHE A 26 -6.17 19.97 15.52
C PHE A 26 -5.64 19.83 16.95
N ARG A 27 -6.55 19.55 17.90
CA ARG A 27 -6.14 19.11 19.24
C ARG A 27 -5.44 17.76 19.16
N GLU A 28 -4.75 17.40 20.24
CA GLU A 28 -4.24 16.05 20.40
C GLU A 28 -5.38 15.02 20.35
N LEU A 29 -5.17 13.96 19.56
CA LEU A 29 -6.13 12.88 19.38
C LEU A 29 -6.03 11.89 20.54
N THR A 30 -7.17 11.36 20.99
CA THR A 30 -7.17 10.25 21.95
C THR A 30 -6.79 8.94 21.27
N ASP A 31 -6.42 7.94 22.05
CA ASP A 31 -6.07 6.62 21.51
C ASP A 31 -7.25 5.98 20.74
N ASP A 32 -8.48 6.16 21.22
CA ASP A 32 -9.70 5.69 20.53
C ASP A 32 -9.88 6.37 19.16
N GLU A 33 -9.57 7.66 19.06
CA GLU A 33 -9.65 8.41 17.80
C GLU A 33 -8.54 8.00 16.83
N ILE A 34 -7.34 7.75 17.33
CA ILE A 34 -6.23 7.21 16.54
C ILE A 34 -6.61 5.82 15.99
N GLN A 35 -7.23 4.96 16.81
CA GLN A 35 -7.72 3.67 16.36
C GLN A 35 -8.80 3.80 15.28
N ALA A 36 -9.73 4.75 15.44
CA ALA A 36 -10.76 5.02 14.43
C ALA A 36 -10.17 5.56 13.11
N VAL A 37 -9.12 6.38 13.19
CA VAL A 37 -8.35 6.84 12.02
C VAL A 37 -7.69 5.67 11.32
N GLY A 38 -7.02 4.77 12.06
CA GLY A 38 -6.41 3.56 11.50
C GLY A 38 -7.40 2.70 10.72
N ALA A 39 -8.56 2.39 11.33
CA ALA A 39 -9.63 1.64 10.67
C ALA A 39 -10.15 2.32 9.41
N LYS A 40 -10.15 3.66 9.36
CA LYS A 40 -10.50 4.40 8.15
C LYS A 40 -9.42 4.34 7.09
N LEU A 41 -8.15 4.50 7.44
CA LEU A 41 -7.04 4.41 6.49
C LEU A 41 -7.01 3.04 5.80
N GLU A 42 -7.22 1.96 6.55
CA GLU A 42 -7.35 0.60 6.00
C GLU A 42 -8.48 0.48 4.98
N SER A 43 -9.60 1.18 5.18
CA SER A 43 -10.71 1.18 4.23
C SER A 43 -10.51 2.09 3.01
N TYR A 44 -9.62 3.08 3.11
CA TYR A 44 -9.36 4.06 2.05
C TYR A 44 -8.19 3.66 1.15
N ILE A 45 -7.19 2.98 1.69
CA ILE A 45 -5.97 2.60 0.98
C ILE A 45 -6.09 1.13 0.58
N ASP A 46 -6.57 0.90 -0.65
CA ASP A 46 -6.39 -0.40 -1.30
C ASP A 46 -4.91 -0.52 -1.71
N TRP A 47 -4.09 -0.93 -0.75
CA TRP A 47 -2.64 -1.04 -0.92
C TRP A 47 -2.28 -2.07 -1.99
N TYR A 48 -3.12 -3.10 -2.18
CA TYR A 48 -2.88 -4.14 -3.16
C TYR A 48 -3.03 -3.57 -4.57
N ASP A 49 -4.15 -2.89 -4.85
CA ASP A 49 -4.38 -2.25 -6.14
C ASP A 49 -3.36 -1.14 -6.41
N ALA A 50 -2.98 -0.36 -5.40
CA ALA A 50 -1.94 0.66 -5.53
C ALA A 50 -0.59 0.06 -5.94
N VAL A 51 -0.21 -1.08 -5.35
CA VAL A 51 1.01 -1.82 -5.72
C VAL A 51 0.89 -2.38 -7.14
N LEU A 52 -0.25 -2.96 -7.52
CA LEU A 52 -0.47 -3.46 -8.88
C LEU A 52 -0.30 -2.35 -9.93
N VAL A 53 -0.95 -1.20 -9.72
CA VAL A 53 -0.84 -0.04 -10.62
C VAL A 53 0.60 0.46 -10.68
N ALA A 54 1.31 0.48 -9.55
CA ALA A 54 2.72 0.87 -9.53
C ALA A 54 3.58 -0.10 -10.36
N ILE A 55 3.40 -1.42 -10.20
CA ILE A 55 4.10 -2.45 -10.97
C ILE A 55 3.83 -2.27 -12.47
N GLN A 56 2.56 -2.18 -12.88
CA GLN A 56 2.19 -1.97 -14.29
C GLN A 56 2.86 -0.76 -14.91
N LYS A 57 3.08 0.31 -14.12
CA LYS A 57 3.69 1.55 -14.59
C LYS A 57 5.22 1.49 -14.65
N VAL A 58 5.87 0.81 -13.71
CA VAL A 58 7.35 0.82 -13.58
C VAL A 58 8.01 -0.42 -14.17
N ALA A 59 7.28 -1.53 -14.28
CA ALA A 59 7.71 -2.82 -14.83
C ALA A 59 6.62 -3.40 -15.75
N PRO A 60 6.27 -2.72 -16.86
CA PRO A 60 5.21 -3.14 -17.78
C PRO A 60 5.52 -4.45 -18.54
N ASP A 61 6.76 -4.92 -18.53
CA ASP A 61 7.17 -6.21 -19.08
C ASP A 61 6.86 -7.38 -18.12
N ALA A 62 6.78 -7.12 -16.81
CA ALA A 62 6.40 -8.14 -15.82
C ALA A 62 4.93 -8.57 -15.96
N THR A 63 4.05 -7.74 -16.54
CA THR A 63 2.62 -8.03 -16.69
C THR A 63 2.28 -9.01 -17.81
N ASN A 64 3.20 -9.27 -18.75
CA ASN A 64 2.95 -10.16 -19.90
C ASN A 64 3.21 -11.65 -19.61
N THR A 65 3.67 -12.02 -18.41
CA THR A 65 4.14 -13.39 -18.13
C THR A 65 3.05 -14.39 -17.71
N LEU A 66 1.79 -13.96 -17.60
CA LEU A 66 0.68 -14.84 -17.20
C LEU A 66 -0.25 -15.25 -18.37
N GLU A 67 -0.13 -14.64 -19.56
CA GLU A 67 -1.01 -14.94 -20.71
C GLU A 67 -0.39 -15.92 -21.73
N ASP A 68 0.91 -16.19 -21.70
CA ASP A 68 1.60 -17.04 -22.70
C ASP A 68 1.56 -18.56 -22.38
N GLY A 69 0.69 -19.02 -21.47
CA GLY A 69 0.69 -20.40 -20.95
C GLY A 69 -0.54 -21.27 -21.26
N ALA A 70 -1.53 -20.78 -22.00
CA ALA A 70 -2.78 -21.52 -22.24
C ALA A 70 -3.22 -21.44 -23.70
N ASN A 71 -2.47 -22.09 -24.60
CA ASN A 71 -2.98 -22.63 -25.87
C ASN A 71 -1.92 -23.55 -26.49
N ASP A 72 -1.78 -24.74 -25.93
CA ASP A 72 -1.24 -25.91 -26.63
C ASP A 72 -2.14 -27.10 -26.28
N GLU A 73 -3.36 -27.09 -26.82
CA GLU A 73 -4.12 -28.33 -27.01
C GLU A 73 -3.73 -28.89 -28.39
N PRO A 74 -3.15 -30.10 -28.46
CA PRO A 74 -2.87 -30.74 -29.75
C PRO A 74 -4.17 -31.30 -30.34
N GLU A 75 -4.48 -30.92 -31.58
CA GLU A 75 -5.42 -31.65 -32.45
C GLU A 75 -4.85 -33.00 -32.90
#